data_AF-A0A7C4NWX6-F1
#
_entry.id   AF-A0A7C4NWX6-F1
#
_cell.length_a   1.000
_cell.length_b   1.000
_cell.length_c   1.000
_cell.angle_alpha   90.00
_cell.angle_beta   90.00
_cell.angle_gamma   90.00
#
_symmetry.space_group_name_H-M   'P 1'
#
loop_
_entity.id
_entity.type
_entity.pdbx_description
1 polymer ?
#
loop_
_entity_poly.entity_id
_entity_poly.type
_entity_poly.pdbx_seq_one_letter_code
_entity_poly.pdbx_strand_id
1 'polypeptide(L)'
;MKKRNTILWVLTLLGCLASSGAFAQTPVNHPFNFNAGTFSNSGAPGFFYNYYDDGGPSFNYSNSQCYTFNAITFAPSNATTHRTRVTFTSFSVENGWDPLYIFNSNVVGTNLVNGGGAVPIGVGAGCPAAPAGGFYSSPGTVIANTGIAAVGTNASEALSFTFASDFSITLAGWAATVDQVAKLQCALVQPANITVNASATGCP
;
A
#
# COMPACT_ATOMS: atom_id res chain seq x y z
N MET A 1 4.71 35.01 52.53
CA MET A 1 4.20 35.09 51.14
C MET A 1 4.53 33.78 50.43
N LYS A 2 3.52 32.96 50.09
CA LYS A 2 3.72 31.67 49.39
C LYS A 2 4.05 31.94 47.91
N LYS A 3 5.29 31.71 47.49
CA LYS A 3 5.69 31.77 46.08
C LYS A 3 5.01 30.62 45.32
N ARG A 4 4.05 30.92 44.44
CA ARG A 4 3.45 29.92 43.55
C ARG A 4 4.41 29.63 42.40
N ASN A 5 4.84 28.38 42.28
CA ASN A 5 5.79 27.92 41.29
C ASN A 5 5.09 27.75 39.92
N THR A 6 4.96 28.85 39.18
CA THR A 6 4.30 28.93 37.87
C THR A 6 5.08 28.21 36.76
N ILE A 7 6.35 27.87 36.99
CA ILE A 7 7.22 27.18 36.02
C ILE A 7 6.74 25.75 35.74
N LEU A 8 6.18 25.07 36.74
CA LEU A 8 5.71 23.68 36.61
C LEU A 8 4.49 23.53 35.69
N TRP A 9 3.65 24.58 35.63
CA TRP A 9 2.46 24.63 34.76
C TRP A 9 2.83 24.92 33.30
N VAL A 10 3.89 25.70 33.07
CA VAL A 10 4.39 25.98 31.72
C VAL A 10 5.07 24.75 31.12
N LEU A 11 5.86 24.00 31.90
CA LEU A 11 6.49 22.75 31.42
C LEU A 11 5.48 21.63 31.13
N THR A 12 4.39 21.54 31.88
CA THR A 12 3.31 20.57 31.61
C THR A 12 2.50 20.94 30.37
N LEU A 13 2.24 22.22 30.14
CA LEU A 13 1.58 22.70 28.91
C LEU A 13 2.47 22.51 27.66
N LEU A 14 3.78 22.76 27.78
CA LEU A 14 4.75 22.52 26.70
C LEU A 14 4.94 21.02 26.42
N GLY A 15 4.88 20.17 27.45
CA GLY A 15 4.91 18.71 27.32
C GLY A 15 3.66 18.13 26.64
N CYS A 16 2.48 18.72 26.87
CA CYS A 16 1.26 18.31 26.19
C CYS A 16 1.23 18.73 24.71
N LEU A 17 1.72 19.93 24.36
CA LEU A 17 1.83 20.36 22.95
C LEU A 17 2.86 19.52 22.14
N ALA A 18 3.86 18.94 22.80
CA ALA A 18 4.83 18.04 22.16
C ALA A 18 4.31 16.59 22.01
N SER A 19 3.18 16.24 22.66
CA SER A 19 2.59 14.89 22.61
C SER A 19 1.52 14.71 21.54
N SER A 20 1.02 15.79 20.92
CA SER A 20 0.26 15.72 19.68
C SER A 20 1.23 15.58 18.51
N GLY A 21 1.81 14.39 18.34
CA GLY A 21 2.47 14.04 17.10
C GLY A 21 1.44 14.11 15.99
N ALA A 22 1.47 15.18 15.19
CA ALA A 22 0.77 15.21 13.93
C ALA A 22 1.29 14.03 13.11
N PHE A 23 0.47 13.01 12.89
CA PHE A 23 0.79 11.96 11.95
C PHE A 23 0.89 12.63 10.58
N ALA A 24 2.11 12.84 10.11
CA ALA A 24 2.36 13.54 8.86
C ALA A 24 1.80 12.68 7.72
N GLN A 25 0.64 13.08 7.20
CA GLN A 25 0.16 12.65 5.89
C GLN A 25 1.24 13.00 4.89
N THR A 26 1.89 12.00 4.31
CA THR A 26 2.94 12.24 3.32
C THR A 26 2.32 12.04 1.94
N PRO A 27 2.09 13.12 1.16
CA PRO A 27 1.64 12.97 -0.22
C PRO A 27 2.76 12.31 -1.04
N VAL A 28 2.39 11.34 -1.85
CA VAL A 28 3.26 10.61 -2.77
C VAL A 28 2.57 10.59 -4.11
N ASN A 29 3.17 11.23 -5.10
CA ASN A 29 2.68 11.17 -6.47
C ASN A 29 3.35 9.99 -7.18
N HIS A 30 2.60 9.34 -8.07
CA HIS A 30 3.18 8.38 -9.00
C HIS A 30 4.28 9.06 -9.82
N PRO A 31 5.37 8.36 -10.18
CA PRO A 31 6.39 8.96 -11.00
C PRO A 31 5.88 9.27 -12.43
N PHE A 32 6.70 9.99 -13.19
CA PHE A 32 6.48 10.23 -14.61
C PHE A 32 7.70 9.74 -15.38
N ASN A 33 7.61 8.54 -15.98
CA ASN A 33 8.68 7.95 -16.79
C ASN A 33 10.04 7.81 -16.08
N PHE A 34 10.01 7.64 -14.76
CA PHE A 34 11.12 7.08 -14.00
C PHE A 34 10.61 6.10 -12.92
N ASN A 35 11.51 5.35 -12.30
CA ASN A 35 11.18 4.49 -11.16
C ASN A 35 11.47 5.24 -9.86
N ALA A 36 10.43 5.50 -9.05
CA ALA A 36 10.55 6.20 -7.78
C ALA A 36 11.18 5.33 -6.66
N GLY A 37 11.29 4.01 -6.90
CA GLY A 37 11.82 3.07 -5.92
C GLY A 37 10.78 2.66 -4.88
N THR A 38 11.24 2.34 -3.68
CA THR A 38 10.41 1.77 -2.60
C THR A 38 10.22 2.76 -1.46
N PHE A 39 8.95 2.97 -1.10
CA PHE A 39 8.51 3.72 0.07
C PHE A 39 8.13 2.74 1.17
N SER A 40 8.93 2.72 2.25
CA SER A 40 8.67 1.85 3.40
C SER A 40 7.86 2.60 4.45
N ASN A 41 6.74 2.01 4.87
CA ASN A 41 5.94 2.53 5.98
C ASN A 41 6.81 2.62 7.25
N SER A 42 6.65 3.69 8.04
CA SER A 42 7.46 3.91 9.25
C SER A 42 7.10 3.00 10.42
N GLY A 43 5.93 2.36 10.43
CA GLY A 43 5.45 1.61 11.60
C GLY A 43 4.79 2.46 12.67
N ALA A 44 4.85 3.79 12.56
CA ALA A 44 4.19 4.66 13.52
C ALA A 44 2.66 4.44 13.46
N PRO A 45 1.97 4.35 14.61
CA PRO A 45 0.51 4.23 14.64
C PRO A 45 -0.14 5.32 13.77
N GLY A 46 -1.12 5.00 12.95
CA GLY A 46 -1.81 5.99 12.12
C GLY A 46 -0.96 6.60 10.98
N PHE A 47 0.23 6.08 10.68
CA PHE A 47 1.03 6.51 9.54
C PHE A 47 0.46 5.95 8.22
N PHE A 48 0.24 6.84 7.26
CA PHE A 48 -0.15 6.50 5.90
C PHE A 48 0.38 7.50 4.88
N TYR A 49 0.50 7.06 3.63
CA TYR A 49 0.72 7.91 2.48
C TYR A 49 -0.62 8.26 1.83
N ASN A 50 -0.73 9.50 1.35
CA ASN A 50 -1.74 9.84 0.34
C ASN A 50 -1.09 9.63 -1.02
N TYR A 51 -1.53 8.62 -1.75
CA TYR A 51 -0.98 8.22 -3.03
C TYR A 51 -1.86 8.69 -4.18
N TYR A 52 -1.28 9.51 -5.05
CA TYR A 52 -1.93 10.09 -6.21
C TYR A 52 -1.24 9.64 -7.49
N ASP A 53 -1.84 9.92 -8.65
CA ASP A 53 -1.14 9.92 -9.94
C ASP A 53 -0.05 11.02 -10.00
N ASP A 54 0.59 11.19 -11.15
CA ASP A 54 1.69 12.14 -11.34
C ASP A 54 1.23 13.61 -11.38
N GLY A 55 -0.03 13.88 -11.72
CA GLY A 55 -0.69 15.19 -11.61
C GLY A 55 -1.00 15.60 -10.17
N GLY A 56 -0.91 14.66 -9.23
CA GLY A 56 -1.18 14.89 -7.82
C GLY A 56 -2.67 15.15 -7.54
N PRO A 57 -3.02 15.72 -6.37
CA PRO A 57 -4.42 15.82 -5.95
C PRO A 57 -5.28 16.84 -6.72
N SER A 58 -4.71 17.62 -7.63
CA SER A 58 -5.38 18.80 -8.22
C SER A 58 -5.39 18.85 -9.73
N PHE A 59 -4.58 18.03 -10.40
CA PHE A 59 -4.48 18.01 -11.86
C PHE A 59 -4.75 16.60 -12.36
N ASN A 60 -5.06 16.49 -13.64
CA ASN A 60 -5.14 15.20 -14.32
C ASN A 60 -3.74 14.58 -14.46
N TYR A 61 -3.67 13.26 -14.63
CA TYR A 61 -2.42 12.55 -14.93
C TYR A 61 -1.81 13.02 -16.25
N SER A 62 -0.52 12.79 -16.48
CA SER A 62 0.12 13.19 -17.74
C SER A 62 -0.06 12.15 -18.85
N ASN A 63 -0.10 12.60 -20.10
CA ASN A 63 0.01 11.71 -21.26
C ASN A 63 1.40 11.08 -21.36
N SER A 64 1.48 10.01 -22.14
CA SER A 64 2.71 9.33 -22.56
C SER A 64 3.50 8.73 -21.40
N GLN A 65 2.79 8.19 -20.41
CA GLN A 65 3.39 7.43 -19.32
C GLN A 65 3.70 6.00 -19.75
N CYS A 66 4.90 5.56 -19.38
CA CYS A 66 5.52 4.36 -19.88
C CYS A 66 5.48 3.24 -18.84
N TYR A 67 4.63 2.24 -19.06
CA TYR A 67 4.47 1.09 -18.16
C TYR A 67 5.78 0.52 -17.59
N THR A 68 6.83 0.39 -18.43
CA THR A 68 8.13 -0.20 -18.03
C THR A 68 8.99 0.70 -17.16
N PHE A 69 8.85 2.02 -17.32
CA PHE A 69 9.71 3.02 -16.65
C PHE A 69 8.90 3.94 -15.77
N ASN A 70 7.74 3.49 -15.27
CA ASN A 70 6.84 4.30 -14.47
C ASN A 70 6.41 3.48 -13.26
N ALA A 71 7.33 3.29 -12.31
CA ALA A 71 7.11 2.37 -11.20
C ALA A 71 7.34 2.96 -9.81
N ILE A 72 6.48 2.55 -8.89
CA ILE A 72 6.58 2.84 -7.46
C ILE A 72 6.23 1.60 -6.65
N THR A 73 6.94 1.39 -5.54
CA THR A 73 6.69 0.27 -4.63
C THR A 73 6.40 0.80 -3.23
N PHE A 74 5.40 0.22 -2.57
CA PHE A 74 5.14 0.44 -1.16
C PHE A 74 5.39 -0.85 -0.39
N ALA A 75 6.14 -0.74 0.71
CA ALA A 75 6.49 -1.85 1.58
C ALA A 75 6.03 -1.59 3.02
N PRO A 76 5.65 -2.64 3.78
CA PRO A 76 5.34 -2.49 5.19
C PRO A 76 6.62 -2.22 5.97
N SER A 77 6.49 -1.71 7.20
CA SER A 77 7.65 -1.47 8.08
C SER A 77 8.34 -2.78 8.47
N ASN A 78 7.59 -3.89 8.49
CA ASN A 78 8.10 -5.22 8.76
C ASN A 78 7.24 -6.26 8.04
N ALA A 79 7.80 -6.89 7.02
CA ALA A 79 7.13 -7.90 6.21
C ALA A 79 6.86 -9.22 6.96
N THR A 80 7.40 -9.45 8.15
CA THR A 80 7.07 -10.64 8.97
C THR A 80 5.75 -10.45 9.72
N THR A 81 5.44 -9.22 10.14
CA THR A 81 4.30 -8.91 11.02
C THR A 81 3.21 -8.11 10.35
N HIS A 82 3.48 -7.45 9.23
CA HIS A 82 2.54 -6.56 8.54
C HIS A 82 2.50 -6.80 7.04
N ARG A 83 1.45 -6.25 6.40
CA ARG A 83 1.25 -6.23 4.96
C ARG A 83 0.90 -4.85 4.48
N THR A 84 1.33 -4.50 3.28
CA THR A 84 0.93 -3.26 2.61
C THR A 84 -0.55 -3.33 2.24
N ARG A 85 -1.29 -2.27 2.54
CA ARG A 85 -2.66 -2.06 2.10
C ARG A 85 -2.76 -0.75 1.35
N VAL A 86 -3.43 -0.78 0.21
CA VAL A 86 -3.82 0.41 -0.56
C VAL A 86 -5.34 0.43 -0.66
N THR A 87 -5.93 1.58 -0.36
CA THR A 87 -7.38 1.81 -0.51
C THR A 87 -7.61 2.99 -1.44
N PHE A 88 -8.18 2.72 -2.62
CA PHE A 88 -8.52 3.75 -3.59
C PHE A 88 -9.82 4.44 -3.18
N THR A 89 -9.75 5.75 -3.00
CA THR A 89 -10.89 6.63 -2.62
C THR A 89 -11.51 7.33 -3.82
N SER A 90 -10.73 7.55 -4.89
CA SER A 90 -11.21 7.95 -6.22
C SER A 90 -10.37 7.26 -7.28
N PHE A 91 -10.97 7.04 -8.46
CA PHE A 91 -10.30 6.44 -9.60
C PHE A 91 -11.03 6.81 -10.91
N SER A 92 -10.33 7.46 -11.83
CA SER A 92 -10.82 7.89 -13.13
C SER A 92 -9.65 7.90 -14.11
N VAL A 93 -9.61 6.89 -14.97
CA VAL A 93 -8.62 6.73 -16.04
C VAL A 93 -9.32 6.44 -17.36
N GLU A 94 -8.66 6.68 -18.49
CA GLU A 94 -9.28 6.44 -19.79
C GLU A 94 -9.47 4.95 -20.05
N ASN A 95 -10.73 4.53 -20.16
CA ASN A 95 -11.09 3.13 -20.31
C ASN A 95 -10.64 2.57 -21.67
N GLY A 96 -9.77 1.56 -21.64
CA GLY A 96 -9.20 0.91 -22.82
C GLY A 96 -7.86 1.48 -23.29
N TRP A 97 -7.36 2.54 -22.66
CA TRP A 97 -6.13 3.25 -23.06
C TRP A 97 -5.14 3.37 -21.91
N ASP A 98 -5.61 3.78 -20.73
CA ASP A 98 -4.73 4.21 -19.63
C ASP A 98 -4.90 3.35 -18.37
N PRO A 99 -4.39 2.11 -18.34
CA PRO A 99 -4.55 1.23 -17.19
C PRO A 99 -3.54 1.49 -16.06
N LEU A 100 -4.00 1.37 -14.82
CA LEU A 100 -3.14 1.16 -13.65
C LEU A 100 -2.86 -0.33 -13.47
N TYR A 101 -1.61 -0.71 -13.25
CA TYR A 101 -1.22 -2.06 -12.90
C TYR A 101 -0.77 -2.14 -11.45
N ILE A 102 -1.11 -3.26 -10.82
CA ILE A 102 -0.75 -3.57 -9.43
C ILE A 102 -0.08 -4.93 -9.42
N PHE A 103 1.04 -5.03 -8.72
CA PHE A 103 1.82 -6.25 -8.57
C PHE A 103 1.88 -6.64 -7.10
N ASN A 104 1.53 -7.89 -6.79
CA ASN A 104 1.73 -8.48 -5.46
C ASN A 104 3.20 -8.90 -5.32
N SER A 105 4.10 -7.91 -5.32
CA SER A 105 5.54 -8.10 -5.26
C SER A 105 6.23 -6.76 -4.96
N ASN A 106 7.49 -6.79 -4.52
CA ASN A 106 8.39 -5.63 -4.55
C ASN A 106 9.15 -5.49 -5.88
N VAL A 107 8.88 -6.38 -6.83
CA VAL A 107 9.46 -6.41 -8.17
C VAL A 107 8.33 -6.22 -9.18
N VAL A 108 8.37 -5.10 -9.89
CA VAL A 108 7.43 -4.74 -10.96
C VAL A 108 7.38 -5.84 -12.02
N GLY A 109 6.19 -6.13 -12.55
CA GLY A 109 5.98 -7.18 -13.54
C GLY A 109 5.88 -8.60 -12.96
N THR A 110 6.13 -8.79 -11.66
CA THR A 110 5.98 -10.08 -11.00
C THR A 110 4.67 -10.14 -10.22
N ASN A 111 3.93 -11.26 -10.30
CA ASN A 111 2.67 -11.46 -9.58
C ASN A 111 1.63 -10.36 -9.88
N LEU A 112 1.32 -10.14 -11.16
CA LEU A 112 0.29 -9.19 -11.58
C LEU A 112 -1.04 -9.51 -10.90
N VAL A 113 -1.61 -8.52 -10.22
CA VAL A 113 -2.97 -8.54 -9.71
C VAL A 113 -3.89 -8.23 -10.88
N ASN A 114 -4.69 -9.21 -11.29
CA ASN A 114 -5.49 -9.09 -12.51
C ASN A 114 -6.70 -8.15 -12.31
N GLY A 115 -6.67 -6.98 -12.95
CA GLY A 115 -7.77 -6.02 -12.99
C GLY A 115 -8.82 -6.29 -14.07
N GLY A 116 -8.63 -7.31 -14.90
CA GLY A 116 -9.57 -7.72 -15.94
C GLY A 116 -9.55 -6.87 -17.22
N GLY A 117 -8.71 -5.83 -17.28
CA GLY A 117 -8.59 -4.96 -18.45
C GLY A 117 -7.96 -5.67 -19.66
N ALA A 118 -8.46 -5.36 -20.86
CA ALA A 118 -7.80 -5.74 -22.11
C ALA A 118 -6.46 -5.00 -22.28
N VAL A 119 -5.64 -5.46 -23.24
CA VAL A 119 -4.43 -4.74 -23.67
C VAL A 119 -4.82 -3.31 -24.05
N PRO A 120 -4.15 -2.27 -23.52
CA PRO A 120 -4.45 -0.89 -23.86
C PRO A 120 -4.20 -0.61 -25.34
N ILE A 121 -5.04 0.23 -25.94
CA ILE A 121 -4.94 0.63 -27.34
C ILE A 121 -3.86 1.71 -27.47
N GLY A 122 -2.60 1.30 -27.41
CA GLY A 122 -1.48 2.24 -27.45
C GLY A 122 -0.94 2.59 -26.06
N VAL A 123 0.28 3.14 -26.08
CA VAL A 123 1.08 3.55 -24.93
C VAL A 123 1.97 4.71 -25.38
N GLY A 124 2.57 5.44 -24.44
CA GLY A 124 3.54 6.50 -24.74
C GLY A 124 4.61 6.12 -25.77
N ALA A 125 5.06 7.08 -26.56
CA ALA A 125 6.04 6.84 -27.64
C ALA A 125 7.33 6.24 -27.09
N GLY A 126 7.82 5.18 -27.75
CA GLY A 126 9.03 4.48 -27.32
C GLY A 126 8.82 3.49 -26.16
N CYS A 127 7.58 3.33 -25.69
CA CYS A 127 7.25 2.35 -24.68
C CYS A 127 6.99 0.96 -25.27
N PRO A 128 7.49 -0.10 -24.62
CA PRO A 128 7.02 -1.45 -24.90
C PRO A 128 5.51 -1.53 -24.70
N ALA A 129 4.86 -2.41 -25.48
CA ALA A 129 3.43 -2.66 -25.31
C ALA A 129 3.14 -3.09 -23.87
N ALA A 130 2.18 -2.41 -23.22
CA ALA A 130 1.73 -2.78 -21.89
C ALA A 130 0.84 -4.05 -21.98
N PRO A 131 0.92 -4.97 -20.99
CA PRO A 131 0.18 -6.22 -21.03
C PRO A 131 -1.32 -6.02 -20.75
N ALA A 132 -2.13 -7.06 -20.98
CA ALA A 132 -3.48 -7.10 -20.42
C ALA A 132 -3.44 -7.22 -18.87
N GLY A 133 -4.60 -7.07 -18.23
CA GLY A 133 -4.77 -7.27 -16.79
C GLY A 133 -4.61 -6.00 -15.93
N GLY A 134 -4.49 -4.83 -16.56
CA GLY A 134 -4.56 -3.55 -15.88
C GLY A 134 -5.98 -3.17 -15.44
N PHE A 135 -6.07 -2.17 -14.59
CA PHE A 135 -7.31 -1.63 -14.02
C PHE A 135 -7.73 -0.36 -14.76
N TYR A 136 -8.92 -0.39 -15.36
CA TYR A 136 -9.61 0.79 -15.93
C TYR A 136 -10.74 1.31 -15.02
N SER A 137 -11.02 0.59 -13.94
CA SER A 137 -11.98 0.97 -12.89
C SER A 137 -11.32 0.79 -11.53
N SER A 138 -11.88 1.44 -10.50
CA SER A 138 -11.32 1.41 -9.14
C SER A 138 -10.98 -0.01 -8.67
N PRO A 139 -9.72 -0.28 -8.25
CA PRO A 139 -9.34 -1.55 -7.62
C PRO A 139 -9.97 -1.77 -6.24
N GLY A 140 -10.56 -0.72 -5.63
CA GLY A 140 -11.07 -0.75 -4.27
C GLY A 140 -9.95 -0.86 -3.23
N THR A 141 -10.05 -1.82 -2.31
CA THR A 141 -9.00 -2.10 -1.32
C THR A 141 -8.17 -3.30 -1.76
N VAL A 142 -6.85 -3.09 -1.87
CA VAL A 142 -5.87 -4.13 -2.21
C VAL A 142 -4.92 -4.32 -1.03
N ILE A 143 -4.80 -5.56 -0.56
CA ILE A 143 -3.91 -5.91 0.55
C ILE A 143 -3.01 -7.04 0.06
N ALA A 144 -1.70 -6.86 0.19
CA ALA A 144 -0.72 -7.86 -0.26
C ALA A 144 -1.07 -9.28 0.22
N ASN A 145 -0.85 -10.28 -0.62
CA ASN A 145 -1.10 -11.71 -0.34
C ASN A 145 -2.54 -12.10 0.07
N THR A 146 -3.53 -11.23 -0.11
CA THR A 146 -4.93 -11.54 0.25
C THR A 146 -5.91 -11.00 -0.78
N GLY A 147 -7.15 -11.51 -0.75
CA GLY A 147 -8.19 -11.09 -1.67
C GLY A 147 -7.75 -11.23 -3.13
N ILE A 148 -7.99 -10.19 -3.94
CA ILE A 148 -7.57 -10.18 -5.36
C ILE A 148 -6.05 -10.23 -5.54
N ALA A 149 -5.27 -9.80 -4.55
CA ALA A 149 -3.82 -9.82 -4.57
C ALA A 149 -3.22 -11.11 -3.98
N ALA A 150 -4.02 -12.15 -3.74
CA ALA A 150 -3.53 -13.49 -3.41
C ALA A 150 -2.98 -14.23 -4.65
N VAL A 151 -2.02 -13.61 -5.33
CA VAL A 151 -1.40 -14.09 -6.58
C VAL A 151 0.10 -14.22 -6.40
N GLY A 152 0.64 -15.42 -6.67
CA GLY A 152 2.05 -15.73 -6.50
C GLY A 152 2.57 -15.58 -5.06
N THR A 153 3.88 -15.75 -4.86
CA THR A 153 4.54 -15.60 -3.56
C THR A 153 5.09 -14.18 -3.41
N ASN A 154 4.81 -13.53 -2.27
CA ASN A 154 5.32 -12.19 -1.97
C ASN A 154 5.79 -12.13 -0.51
N ALA A 155 7.01 -12.62 -0.25
CA ALA A 155 7.59 -12.59 1.09
C ALA A 155 7.83 -11.17 1.62
N SER A 156 7.97 -10.20 0.70
CA SER A 156 8.15 -8.78 1.02
C SER A 156 6.86 -8.10 1.48
N GLU A 157 5.69 -8.72 1.26
CA GLU A 157 4.37 -8.17 1.61
C GLU A 157 4.14 -6.74 1.07
N ALA A 158 4.81 -6.45 -0.04
CA ALA A 158 4.86 -5.16 -0.72
C ALA A 158 3.89 -5.13 -1.91
N LEU A 159 3.50 -3.93 -2.34
CA LEU A 159 2.74 -3.75 -3.57
C LEU A 159 3.52 -2.80 -4.48
N SER A 160 3.77 -3.20 -5.72
CA SER A 160 4.33 -2.33 -6.76
C SER A 160 3.23 -1.90 -7.73
N PHE A 161 3.38 -0.71 -8.27
CA PHE A 161 2.42 -0.08 -9.17
C PHE A 161 3.13 0.44 -10.40
N THR A 162 2.49 0.30 -11.55
CA THR A 162 2.88 1.01 -12.77
C THR A 162 1.66 1.57 -13.47
N PHE A 163 1.85 2.64 -14.23
CA PHE A 163 0.77 3.25 -14.99
C PHE A 163 1.23 3.51 -16.43
N ALA A 164 0.32 3.28 -17.37
CA ALA A 164 0.51 3.58 -18.78
C ALA A 164 -0.51 4.64 -19.19
N SER A 165 -0.10 5.60 -20.01
CA SER A 165 -1.03 6.49 -20.68
C SER A 165 -0.62 6.71 -22.14
N ASP A 166 -1.62 6.97 -22.98
CA ASP A 166 -1.45 7.21 -24.41
C ASP A 166 -1.07 8.69 -24.72
N PHE A 167 -1.27 9.19 -25.93
CA PHE A 167 -0.88 10.55 -26.31
C PHE A 167 -1.93 11.64 -26.04
N SER A 168 -3.14 11.28 -25.63
CA SER A 168 -4.27 12.19 -25.50
C SER A 168 -5.15 11.86 -24.29
N ILE A 169 -6.17 12.67 -24.05
CA ILE A 169 -7.20 12.46 -23.01
C ILE A 169 -6.63 12.08 -21.63
N THR A 170 -6.44 13.09 -20.80
CA THR A 170 -6.12 12.87 -19.38
C THR A 170 -7.36 13.03 -18.52
N LEU A 171 -7.47 12.22 -17.48
CA LEU A 171 -8.52 12.31 -16.46
C LEU A 171 -7.92 12.55 -15.07
N ALA A 172 -8.76 12.70 -14.06
CA ALA A 172 -8.37 13.04 -12.69
C ALA A 172 -7.53 11.97 -11.97
N GLY A 173 -7.24 10.83 -12.62
CA GLY A 173 -6.37 9.79 -12.09
C GLY A 173 -6.92 9.14 -10.84
N TRP A 174 -6.13 9.03 -9.78
CA TRP A 174 -6.54 8.37 -8.55
C TRP A 174 -6.10 9.11 -7.30
N ALA A 175 -6.87 8.90 -6.23
CA ALA A 175 -6.47 9.19 -4.88
C ALA A 175 -6.63 7.94 -4.04
N ALA A 176 -5.57 7.52 -3.36
CA ALA A 176 -5.55 6.35 -2.51
C ALA A 176 -4.83 6.63 -1.19
N THR A 177 -5.16 5.87 -0.15
CA THR A 177 -4.39 5.83 1.09
C THR A 177 -3.58 4.54 1.14
N VAL A 178 -2.28 4.66 1.40
CA VAL A 178 -1.38 3.51 1.57
C VAL A 178 -0.94 3.43 3.02
N ASP A 179 -1.29 2.34 3.67
CA ASP A 179 -0.89 2.03 5.03
C ASP A 179 -0.46 0.57 5.15
N GLN A 180 -0.36 0.09 6.38
CA GLN A 180 -0.08 -1.31 6.64
C GLN A 180 -1.06 -1.90 7.64
N VAL A 181 -1.32 -3.19 7.48
CA VAL A 181 -2.18 -3.96 8.36
C VAL A 181 -1.39 -5.09 9.00
N ALA A 182 -1.68 -5.36 10.28
CA ALA A 182 -1.07 -6.49 10.97
C ALA A 182 -1.49 -7.81 10.32
N LYS A 183 -0.54 -8.73 10.18
CA LYS A 183 -0.84 -10.12 9.89
C LYS A 183 -1.47 -10.72 11.14
N LEU A 184 -2.66 -11.28 11.00
CA LEU A 184 -3.20 -12.14 12.04
C LEU A 184 -2.30 -13.38 12.11
N GLN A 185 -1.48 -13.47 13.15
CA GLN A 185 -0.83 -14.72 13.49
C GLN A 185 -1.91 -15.60 14.13
N CYS A 186 -2.42 -16.58 13.39
CA CYS A 186 -3.10 -17.71 14.02
C CYS A 186 -2.04 -18.45 14.85
N ALA A 187 -1.90 -18.09 16.12
CA ALA A 187 -1.14 -18.89 17.06
C ALA A 187 -1.92 -20.20 17.24
N LEU A 188 -1.37 -21.30 16.70
CA LEU A 188 -1.80 -22.63 17.12
C LEU A 188 -1.40 -22.78 18.60
N VAL A 189 -2.32 -22.51 19.51
CA VAL A 189 -2.12 -22.82 20.93
C VAL A 189 -2.34 -24.32 21.05
N GLN A 190 -1.28 -25.07 21.31
CA GLN A 190 -1.40 -26.48 21.67
C GLN A 190 -2.32 -26.59 22.90
N PRO A 191 -3.30 -27.51 22.92
CA PRO A 191 -4.09 -27.77 24.11
C PRO A 191 -3.17 -28.15 25.27
N ALA A 192 -3.52 -27.74 26.50
CA ALA A 192 -2.75 -28.15 27.67
C ALA A 192 -2.58 -29.68 27.67
N ASN A 193 -1.35 -30.16 27.94
CA ASN A 193 -1.09 -31.58 28.07
C ASN A 193 -2.01 -32.16 29.16
N ILE A 194 -2.85 -33.12 28.81
CA ILE A 194 -3.63 -33.86 29.81
C ILE A 194 -2.66 -34.78 30.54
N THR A 195 -2.45 -34.51 31.83
CA THR A 195 -1.72 -35.43 32.71
C THR A 195 -2.75 -36.40 33.30
N VAL A 196 -2.72 -37.66 32.88
CA VAL A 196 -3.50 -38.72 33.52
C VAL A 196 -2.61 -39.40 34.57
N ASN A 197 -3.04 -39.36 35.83
CA ASN A 197 -2.45 -40.21 36.86
C ASN A 197 -3.06 -41.60 36.72
N ALA A 198 -2.31 -42.57 36.19
CA ALA A 198 -2.70 -43.96 36.28
C ALA A 198 -2.58 -44.39 37.75
N SER A 199 -3.70 -44.75 38.40
CA SER A 199 -3.64 -45.38 39.72
C SER A 199 -3.06 -46.79 39.57
N ALA A 200 -2.04 -47.14 40.35
CA ALA A 200 -1.40 -48.46 40.33
C ALA A 200 -2.26 -49.59 40.93
N THR A 201 -3.58 -49.46 40.96
CA THR A 201 -4.51 -50.43 41.57
C THR A 201 -5.67 -50.74 40.63
N GLY A 202 -5.52 -51.80 39.83
CA GLY A 202 -6.63 -52.33 39.03
C GLY A 202 -6.22 -53.30 37.94
N CYS A 203 -5.56 -54.40 38.31
CA CYS A 203 -5.56 -55.62 37.50
C CYS A 203 -6.88 -56.37 37.74
N PRO A 204 -7.68 -56.73 36.72
CA PRO A 204 -8.52 -57.92 36.77
C PRO A 204 -7.70 -59.18 36.43
#